data_AF-A0A661IGH3-F1
#
_entry.id   AF-A0A661IGH3-F1
#
_cell.length_a   1.000
_cell.length_b   1.000
_cell.length_c   1.000
_cell.angle_alpha   90.00
_cell.angle_beta   90.00
_cell.angle_gamma   90.00
#
_symmetry.space_group_name_H-M   'P 1'
#
loop_
_entity.id
_entity.type
_entity.pdbx_description
1 polymer ?
#
loop_
_entity_poly.entity_id
_entity_poly.type
_entity_poly.pdbx_seq_one_letter_code
_entity_poly.pdbx_strand_id
1 'polypeptide(L)'
;MNEKLYSKITDALVGDGYIVIQNALDEELGSSLLNFAKNEKDFKRAGISGKGDLHLDSSRRRDKIHWLQADNSTQSQFLEFADGL
;
A
#
# COMPACT_ATOMS: atom_id res chain seq x y z
N MET A 1 12.67 11.30 16.68
CA MET A 1 11.58 11.85 15.85
C MET A 1 10.45 10.83 15.69
N ASN A 2 10.77 9.54 15.46
CA ASN A 2 9.79 8.47 15.29
C ASN A 2 8.97 8.10 16.55
N GLU A 3 9.49 8.27 17.76
CA GLU A 3 8.75 7.89 19.00
C GLU A 3 7.40 8.60 19.15
N LYS A 4 7.31 9.88 18.79
CA LYS A 4 6.05 10.63 18.84
C LYS A 4 5.05 10.15 17.79
N LEU A 5 5.52 9.75 16.61
CA LEU A 5 4.68 9.21 15.56
C LEU A 5 4.15 7.84 15.95
N TYR A 6 5.00 6.94 16.45
CA TYR A 6 4.58 5.61 16.91
C TYR A 6 3.62 5.67 18.09
N SER A 7 3.83 6.57 19.06
CA SER A 7 2.87 6.81 20.13
C SER A 7 1.51 7.22 19.57
N LYS A 8 1.50 8.20 18.64
CA LYS A 8 0.26 8.66 18.01
C LYS A 8 -0.46 7.54 17.24
N ILE A 9 0.29 6.72 16.49
CA ILE A 9 -0.26 5.55 15.79
C ILE A 9 -0.86 4.59 16.80
N THR A 10 -0.13 4.25 17.87
CA THR A 10 -0.58 3.29 18.89
C THR A 10 -1.84 3.78 19.59
N ASP A 11 -1.85 5.03 20.04
CA ASP A 11 -3.00 5.64 20.72
C ASP A 11 -4.24 5.65 19.81
N ALA A 12 -4.08 5.99 18.53
CA ALA A 12 -5.17 5.99 17.56
C ALA A 12 -5.66 4.57 17.21
N LEU A 13 -4.77 3.59 17.12
CA LEU A 13 -5.16 2.20 16.89
C LEU A 13 -5.92 1.61 18.09
N VAL A 14 -5.57 2.00 19.33
CA VAL A 14 -6.31 1.58 20.53
C VAL A 14 -7.67 2.27 20.63
N GLY A 15 -7.72 3.58 20.35
CA GLY A 15 -8.92 4.38 20.48
C GLY A 15 -9.93 4.16 19.35
N ASP A 16 -9.47 4.29 18.10
CA ASP A 16 -10.31 4.39 16.91
C ASP A 16 -10.19 3.17 15.98
N GLY A 17 -9.14 2.35 16.15
CA GLY A 17 -8.83 1.22 15.28
C GLY A 17 -8.20 1.60 13.93
N TYR A 18 -7.94 2.90 13.69
CA TYR A 18 -7.26 3.40 12.50
C TYR A 18 -6.60 4.76 12.78
N ILE A 19 -5.70 5.18 11.87
CA ILE A 19 -5.12 6.53 11.87
C ILE A 19 -4.98 7.02 10.42
N VAL A 20 -5.11 8.34 10.24
CA VAL A 20 -4.75 9.01 8.98
C VAL A 20 -3.53 9.90 9.22
N ILE A 21 -2.43 9.59 8.53
CA ILE A 21 -1.22 10.40 8.52
C ILE A 21 -1.24 11.25 7.26
N GLN A 22 -1.41 12.56 7.43
CA GLN A 22 -1.36 13.52 6.32
C GLN A 22 0.08 13.62 5.80
N ASN A 23 0.24 13.68 4.48
CA ASN A 23 1.55 13.77 3.81
C ASN A 23 2.53 12.69 4.28
N ALA A 24 2.03 11.44 4.39
CA ALA A 24 2.83 10.31 4.85
C ALA A 24 4.00 10.01 3.91
N LEU A 25 3.79 10.19 2.59
CA LEU A 25 4.82 10.09 1.57
C LEU A 25 5.29 11.49 1.17
N ASP A 26 6.56 11.63 0.83
CA ASP A 26 7.04 12.82 0.14
C ASP A 26 6.49 12.89 -1.29
N GLU A 27 6.51 14.10 -1.87
CA GLU A 27 5.91 14.39 -3.18
C GLU A 27 6.59 13.63 -4.34
N GLU A 28 7.90 13.39 -4.24
CA GLU A 28 8.69 12.72 -5.26
C GLU A 28 8.34 11.23 -5.31
N LEU A 29 8.31 10.57 -4.15
CA LEU A 29 7.89 9.17 -4.02
C LEU A 29 6.44 8.99 -4.46
N GLY A 30 5.53 9.87 -4.02
CA GLY A 30 4.12 9.84 -4.44
C GLY A 30 3.95 9.96 -5.96
N SER A 31 4.67 10.88 -6.58
CA SER A 31 4.66 11.08 -8.04
C SER A 31 5.23 9.87 -8.80
N SER A 32 6.31 9.30 -8.29
CA SER A 32 6.96 8.12 -8.87
C SER A 32 6.06 6.88 -8.81
N LEU A 33 5.38 6.66 -7.67
CA LEU A 33 4.43 5.56 -7.50
C LEU A 33 3.22 5.70 -8.44
N LEU A 34 2.72 6.91 -8.65
CA LEU A 34 1.66 7.17 -9.60
C LEU A 34 2.09 6.83 -11.03
N ASN A 35 3.29 7.23 -11.44
CA ASN A 35 3.83 6.93 -12.76
C ASN A 35 4.04 5.42 -12.97
N PHE A 36 4.53 4.73 -11.94
CA PHE A 36 4.62 3.27 -11.92
C PHE A 36 3.25 2.61 -12.11
N ALA A 37 2.26 3.00 -11.30
CA ALA A 37 0.91 2.43 -11.35
C ALA A 37 0.20 2.65 -12.69
N LYS A 38 0.41 3.81 -13.35
CA LYS A 38 -0.17 4.12 -14.67
C LYS A 38 0.29 3.18 -15.80
N ASN A 39 1.45 2.52 -15.65
CA ASN A 39 1.92 1.57 -16.66
C ASN A 39 1.01 0.33 -16.73
N GLU A 40 0.40 -0.08 -15.61
CA GLU A 40 -0.51 -1.23 -15.47
C GLU A 40 0.00 -2.59 -16.00
N LYS A 41 1.23 -2.67 -16.53
CA LYS A 41 1.75 -3.83 -17.28
C LYS A 41 1.58 -5.16 -16.55
N ASP A 42 1.86 -5.17 -15.24
CA ASP A 42 1.85 -6.38 -14.42
C ASP A 42 0.65 -6.46 -13.45
N PHE A 43 -0.36 -5.61 -13.65
CA PHE A 43 -1.58 -5.60 -12.85
C PHE A 43 -2.54 -6.69 -13.32
N LYS A 44 -3.08 -7.45 -12.36
CA LYS A 44 -4.04 -8.54 -12.58
C LYS A 44 -5.32 -8.28 -11.83
N ARG A 45 -6.46 -8.78 -12.35
CA ARG A 45 -7.74 -8.65 -11.63
C ARG A 45 -7.64 -9.27 -10.24
N ALA A 46 -8.11 -8.52 -9.23
CA ALA A 46 -8.07 -8.99 -7.85
C ALA A 46 -9.13 -10.07 -7.59
N GLY A 47 -8.71 -11.15 -6.91
CA GLY A 47 -9.63 -12.15 -6.38
C GLY A 47 -10.27 -11.72 -5.06
N ILE A 48 -11.30 -12.47 -4.64
CA ILE A 48 -12.03 -12.25 -3.38
C ILE A 48 -11.74 -13.32 -2.30
N SER A 49 -10.89 -14.32 -2.57
CA SER A 49 -10.58 -15.43 -1.66
C SER A 49 -9.08 -15.57 -1.42
N GLY A 50 -8.71 -15.96 -0.18
CA GLY A 50 -7.32 -16.17 0.25
C GLY A 50 -6.80 -17.61 0.18
N LYS A 51 -7.58 -18.59 -0.30
CA LYS A 51 -7.17 -20.00 -0.39
C LYS A 51 -7.51 -20.63 -1.74
N GLY A 52 -6.54 -21.35 -2.31
CA GLY A 52 -6.70 -22.41 -3.30
C GLY A 52 -7.00 -21.94 -4.71
N ASP A 53 -8.13 -21.27 -4.91
CA ASP A 53 -8.64 -20.92 -6.23
C ASP A 53 -8.93 -19.42 -6.30
N LEU A 54 -8.43 -18.79 -7.36
CA LEU A 54 -8.70 -17.38 -7.67
C LEU A 54 -10.19 -17.22 -7.98
N HIS A 55 -10.97 -16.85 -6.98
CA HIS A 55 -12.39 -16.54 -7.18
C HIS A 55 -12.48 -15.08 -7.66
N LEU A 56 -12.79 -14.91 -8.95
CA LEU A 56 -13.07 -13.61 -9.55
C LEU A 56 -14.56 -13.32 -9.43
N ASP A 57 -14.92 -12.35 -8.58
CA ASP A 57 -16.29 -11.87 -8.43
C ASP A 57 -16.35 -10.37 -8.68
N SER A 58 -16.76 -10.01 -9.90
CA SER A 58 -16.87 -8.61 -10.33
C SER A 58 -17.96 -7.81 -9.60
N SER A 59 -18.88 -8.48 -8.88
CA SER A 59 -19.87 -7.80 -8.04
C SER A 59 -19.27 -7.31 -6.72
N ARG A 60 -18.16 -7.92 -6.28
CA ARG A 60 -17.47 -7.60 -5.02
C ARG A 60 -16.21 -6.77 -5.22
N ARG A 61 -15.39 -7.07 -6.25
CA ARG A 61 -14.16 -6.32 -6.57
C ARG A 61 -14.01 -6.12 -8.06
N ARG A 62 -13.65 -4.89 -8.46
CA ARG A 62 -13.50 -4.50 -9.88
C ARG A 62 -12.09 -3.99 -10.21
N ASP A 63 -11.24 -3.85 -9.21
CA ASP A 63 -9.91 -3.33 -9.33
C ASP A 63 -8.91 -4.39 -9.85
N LYS A 64 -7.78 -3.89 -10.36
CA LYS A 64 -6.61 -4.71 -10.63
C LYS A 64 -5.56 -4.40 -9.57
N ILE A 65 -4.77 -5.40 -9.20
CA ILE A 65 -3.69 -5.27 -8.23
C ILE A 65 -2.39 -5.81 -8.81
N HIS A 66 -1.29 -5.30 -8.26
CA HIS A 66 0.06 -5.80 -8.48
C HIS A 66 0.75 -5.88 -7.12
N TRP A 67 1.34 -7.04 -6.81
CA TRP A 67 2.13 -7.21 -5.59
C TRP A 67 3.49 -6.58 -5.81
N LEU A 68 3.84 -5.62 -4.97
CA LEU A 68 5.15 -4.95 -5.04
C LEU A 68 6.28 -5.94 -4.69
N GLN A 69 7.45 -5.70 -5.27
CA GLN A 69 8.67 -6.48 -5.00
C GLN A 69 9.83 -5.52 -4.75
N ALA A 70 10.78 -5.94 -3.92
CA ALA A 70 12.04 -5.21 -3.79
C ALA A 70 12.88 -5.43 -5.07
N ASP A 71 13.03 -4.38 -5.87
CA ASP A 71 13.66 -4.42 -7.19
C ASP A 71 14.64 -3.24 -7.43
N ASN A 72 15.01 -2.53 -6.36
CA ASN A 72 15.82 -1.30 -6.38
C ASN A 72 15.17 -0.15 -7.18
N SER A 73 13.85 -0.17 -7.38
CA SER A 73 13.08 0.92 -7.99
C SER A 73 12.22 1.67 -6.96
N THR A 74 11.28 2.48 -7.43
CA THR A 74 10.24 3.11 -6.61
C THR A 74 9.45 2.11 -5.75
N GLN A 75 9.31 0.86 -6.18
CA GLN A 75 8.69 -0.18 -5.36
C GLN A 75 9.47 -0.42 -4.07
N SER A 76 10.80 -0.57 -4.16
CA SER A 76 11.68 -0.69 -3.00
C SER A 76 11.58 0.52 -2.07
N GLN A 77 11.56 1.74 -2.61
CA GLN A 77 11.45 2.96 -1.80
C GLN A 77 10.16 2.99 -0.96
N PHE A 78 9.03 2.58 -1.56
CA PHE A 78 7.77 2.48 -0.83
C PHE A 78 7.79 1.35 0.21
N LEU A 79 8.37 0.19 -0.11
CA LEU A 79 8.51 -0.91 0.84
C LEU A 79 9.39 -0.53 2.04
N GLU A 80 10.50 0.17 1.81
CA GLU A 80 11.37 0.69 2.87
C GLU A 80 10.64 1.71 3.77
N PHE A 81 9.84 2.59 3.17
CA PHE A 81 8.98 3.50 3.93
C PHE A 81 7.98 2.73 4.81
N ALA A 82 7.33 1.70 4.26
CA ALA A 82 6.34 0.90 4.97
C ALA A 82 6.95 0.03 6.08
N ASP A 83 8.13 -0.54 5.85
CA ASP A 83 8.89 -1.31 6.86
C ASP A 83 9.40 -0.40 7.99
N GLY A 84 9.60 0.89 7.71
CA GLY A 84 10.01 1.90 8.69
C GLY A 84 8.87 2.48 9.53
N LEU A 85 7.60 2.12 9.25
CA LEU A 85 6.40 2.53 10.01
C LEU A 85 6.00 1.52 11.09
#